data_AF-A0A7Y2PA46-F1
#
_entry.id   AF-A0A7Y2PA46-F1
#
_cell.length_a   1.000
_cell.length_b   1.000
_cell.length_c   1.000
_cell.angle_alpha   90.00
_cell.angle_beta   90.00
_cell.angle_gamma   90.00
#
_symmetry.space_group_name_H-M   'P 1'
#
loop_
_entity.id
_entity.type
_entity.pdbx_description
1 polymer ?
#
loop_
_entity_poly.entity_id
_entity_poly.type
_entity_poly.pdbx_seq_one_letter_code
_entity_poly.pdbx_strand_id
1 'polypeptide(L)'
;LDQRVGPPGIPAREDCPHRKSGKVIILCWMHEADRNRRKVHPRDQEDRPERGIFSTRSPHRPNPISLHTVSLLSVRGNVLRVCGMDAIDGTPVLDIKPHDPELDG
;
A
#
# COMPACT_ATOMS: atom_id res chain seq x y z
N LEU A 1 -11.91 -28.39 -11.22
CA LEU A 1 -11.21 -27.49 -12.16
C LEU A 1 -10.47 -26.45 -11.33
N ASP A 2 -9.14 -26.51 -11.42
CA ASP A 2 -8.06 -25.73 -10.80
C ASP A 2 -8.39 -24.72 -9.68
N GLN A 3 -8.35 -25.19 -8.42
CA GLN A 3 -8.22 -24.32 -7.24
C GLN A 3 -6.73 -24.16 -6.91
N ARG A 4 -6.18 -22.97 -7.17
CA ARG A 4 -4.89 -22.60 -6.57
C ARG A 4 -5.14 -22.12 -5.15
N VAL A 5 -4.96 -23.04 -4.21
CA VAL A 5 -4.84 -22.75 -2.77
C VAL A 5 -3.53 -21.98 -2.58
N GLY A 6 -3.63 -20.65 -2.56
CA GLY A 6 -2.60 -19.83 -1.92
C GLY A 6 -2.57 -20.18 -0.42
N PRO A 7 -1.39 -20.16 0.23
CA PRO A 7 -1.32 -20.48 1.65
C PRO A 7 -2.18 -19.49 2.47
N PRO A 8 -2.81 -19.94 3.56
CA PRO A 8 -3.69 -19.12 4.38
C PRO A 8 -2.92 -17.95 5.01
N GLY A 9 -3.63 -16.82 5.12
CA GLY A 9 -3.19 -15.51 5.61
C GLY A 9 -1.94 -15.50 6.49
N ILE A 10 -0.88 -14.89 5.95
CA ILE A 10 0.26 -14.43 6.75
C ILE A 10 -0.23 -13.16 7.49
N PRO A 11 -0.11 -13.08 8.82
CA PRO A 11 -0.51 -11.89 9.56
C PRO A 11 0.29 -10.67 9.08
N ALA A 12 -0.37 -9.52 8.96
CA ALA A 12 0.19 -8.24 8.50
C ALA A 12 1.25 -7.61 9.44
N ARG A 13 1.93 -8.42 10.28
CA ARG A 13 2.88 -7.99 11.31
C ARG A 13 4.02 -8.99 11.54
N GLU A 14 4.49 -9.70 10.52
CA GLU A 14 5.81 -10.34 10.63
C GLU A 14 6.88 -9.24 10.75
N ASP A 15 7.67 -9.29 11.82
CA ASP A 15 8.79 -8.39 12.05
C ASP A 15 9.65 -8.30 10.80
N CYS A 16 9.80 -7.07 10.29
CA CYS A 16 10.62 -6.81 9.12
C CYS A 16 12.08 -7.15 9.47
N PRO A 17 12.69 -8.19 8.88
CA PRO A 17 14.06 -8.50 9.21
C PRO A 17 14.95 -7.30 8.85
N HIS A 18 15.80 -6.85 9.78
CA HIS A 18 16.71 -5.69 9.64
C HIS A 18 17.81 -5.84 8.57
N ARG A 19 17.66 -6.79 7.64
CA ARG A 19 18.65 -7.02 6.59
C ARG A 19 18.56 -5.89 5.58
N LYS A 20 19.73 -5.34 5.22
CA LYS A 20 19.93 -4.37 4.13
C LYS A 20 19.33 -4.90 2.82
N SER A 21 18.05 -4.69 2.63
CA SER A 21 17.33 -4.98 1.40
C SER A 21 16.96 -3.66 0.75
N GLY A 22 16.99 -3.62 -0.59
CA GLY A 22 16.54 -2.45 -1.32
C GLY A 22 15.09 -2.13 -1.00
N LYS A 23 14.73 -0.85 -1.05
CA LYS A 23 13.34 -0.42 -0.98
C LYS A 23 12.75 -0.36 -2.39
N VAL A 24 11.45 -0.60 -2.50
CA VAL A 24 10.68 -0.40 -3.72
C VAL A 24 9.47 0.45 -3.41
N ILE A 25 9.05 1.25 -4.39
CA ILE A 25 7.79 1.98 -4.38
C ILE A 25 6.77 1.14 -5.14
N ILE A 26 5.62 0.88 -4.51
CA ILE A 26 4.50 0.17 -5.12
C ILE A 26 3.31 1.13 -5.20
N LEU A 27 2.77 1.28 -6.41
CA LEU A 27 1.51 1.99 -6.63
C LEU A 27 0.38 0.98 -6.73
N CYS A 28 -0.68 1.22 -5.96
CA CYS A 28 -1.86 0.36 -5.92
C CYS A 28 -3.14 1.16 -6.17
N TRP A 29 -4.15 0.48 -6.70
CA TRP A 29 -5.50 1.02 -6.86
C TRP A 29 -6.39 0.58 -5.71
N MET A 30 -6.76 1.49 -4.82
CA MET A 30 -7.63 1.23 -3.67
C MET A 30 -9.08 1.07 -4.16
N HIS A 31 -9.39 -0.14 -4.63
CA HIS A 31 -10.62 -0.47 -5.34
C HIS A 31 -11.92 -0.31 -4.52
N GLU A 32 -11.83 -0.31 -3.18
CA GLU A 32 -12.98 -0.06 -2.29
C GLU A 32 -13.18 1.43 -1.94
N ALA A 33 -12.32 2.32 -2.42
CA ALA A 33 -12.39 3.73 -2.03
C ALA A 33 -13.54 4.48 -2.71
N ASP A 34 -14.32 5.24 -1.92
CA ASP A 34 -15.22 6.29 -2.41
C ASP A 34 -14.44 7.41 -3.12
N ARG A 35 -14.70 7.56 -4.43
CA ARG A 35 -14.02 8.51 -5.32
C ARG A 35 -14.66 9.90 -5.34
N ASN A 36 -15.87 10.04 -4.78
CA ASN A 36 -16.62 11.30 -4.79
C ASN A 36 -16.40 12.13 -3.52
N ARG A 37 -15.77 11.54 -2.50
CA ARG A 37 -15.45 12.22 -1.24
C ARG A 37 -14.44 13.34 -1.45
N ARG A 38 -14.71 14.52 -0.87
CA ARG A 38 -13.87 15.73 -1.00
C ARG A 38 -13.22 16.17 0.31
N LYS A 39 -13.81 15.78 1.44
CA LYS A 39 -13.31 16.04 2.79
C LYS A 39 -13.40 14.78 3.63
N VAL A 40 -12.51 14.67 4.60
CA VAL A 40 -12.41 13.55 5.54
C VAL A 40 -12.03 14.07 6.91
N HIS A 41 -12.48 13.37 7.94
CA HIS A 41 -11.86 13.40 9.25
C HIS A 41 -10.55 12.61 9.19
N PRO A 42 -9.37 13.22 9.40
CA PRO A 42 -8.10 12.50 9.27
C PRO A 42 -8.02 11.30 10.20
N ARG A 43 -7.66 10.12 9.65
CA ARG A 43 -7.67 8.82 10.36
C ARG A 43 -9.06 8.39 10.84
N ASP A 44 -10.11 8.92 10.20
CA ASP A 44 -11.51 8.67 10.54
C ASP A 44 -11.86 9.02 11.99
N GLN A 45 -11.13 9.99 12.57
CA GLN A 45 -11.33 10.51 13.92
C GLN A 45 -12.30 11.70 13.89
N GLU A 46 -13.58 11.44 14.18
CA GLU A 46 -14.68 12.42 14.07
C GLU A 46 -14.51 13.65 14.97
N ASP A 47 -13.75 13.54 16.06
CA ASP A 47 -13.40 14.65 16.95
C ASP A 47 -12.42 15.65 16.31
N ARG A 48 -11.73 15.27 15.23
CA ARG A 48 -10.83 16.16 14.48
C ARG A 48 -11.61 16.95 13.44
N PRO A 49 -11.25 18.21 13.17
CA PRO A 49 -11.87 18.96 12.07
C PRO A 49 -11.60 18.27 10.73
N GLU A 50 -12.61 18.28 9.86
CA GLU A 50 -12.46 17.81 8.48
C GLU A 50 -11.34 18.55 7.75
N ARG A 51 -10.63 17.82 6.89
CA ARG A 51 -9.66 18.40 5.95
C ARG A 51 -9.98 17.96 4.53
N GLY A 52 -9.59 18.78 3.55
CA GLY A 52 -9.65 18.40 2.15
C GLY A 52 -8.79 17.17 1.88
N ILE A 53 -9.29 16.24 1.08
CA ILE A 53 -8.63 14.93 0.84
C ILE A 53 -7.17 15.04 0.39
N PHE A 54 -6.81 16.07 -0.37
CA PHE A 54 -5.46 16.27 -0.91
C PHE A 54 -4.42 16.69 0.14
N SER A 55 -4.85 17.18 1.32
CA SER A 55 -3.95 17.45 2.45
C SER A 55 -3.86 16.26 3.42
N THR A 56 -4.38 15.09 3.03
CA THR A 56 -4.40 13.87 3.84
C THR A 56 -3.88 12.68 3.03
N ARG A 57 -3.73 11.52 3.70
CA ARG A 57 -3.46 10.22 3.08
C ARG A 57 -4.70 9.32 3.03
N SER A 58 -5.91 9.89 3.00
CA SER A 58 -7.13 9.09 2.91
C SER A 58 -7.17 8.26 1.62
N PRO A 59 -7.69 7.03 1.67
CA PRO A 59 -7.94 6.23 0.46
C PRO A 59 -8.99 6.87 -0.45
N HIS A 60 -9.91 7.65 0.13
CA HIS A 60 -11.03 8.29 -0.57
C HIS A 60 -10.56 9.53 -1.33
N ARG A 61 -10.42 9.38 -2.66
CA ARG A 61 -9.96 10.42 -3.58
C ARG A 61 -10.37 10.12 -5.02
N PRO A 62 -10.50 11.13 -5.90
CA PRO A 62 -10.94 10.96 -7.29
C PRO A 62 -10.19 9.88 -8.06
N ASN A 63 -8.87 9.81 -7.83
CA ASN A 63 -7.99 8.76 -8.31
C ASN A 63 -7.41 8.03 -7.09
N PRO A 64 -7.99 6.88 -6.69
CA PRO A 64 -7.62 6.14 -5.47
C PRO A 64 -6.30 5.39 -5.63
N ILE A 65 -5.24 6.12 -5.94
CA ILE A 65 -3.88 5.60 -6.06
C ILE A 65 -3.18 5.79 -4.72
N SER A 66 -2.72 4.69 -4.15
CA SER A 66 -1.86 4.67 -2.96
C SER A 66 -0.40 4.45 -3.35
N LEU A 67 0.51 5.02 -2.57
CA LEU A 67 1.96 4.85 -2.72
C LEU A 67 2.51 4.19 -1.46
N HIS A 68 3.24 3.09 -1.65
CA HIS A 68 3.84 2.30 -0.58
C HIS A 68 5.34 2.21 -0.78
N THR A 69 6.13 2.72 0.15
CA THR A 69 7.58 2.47 0.17
C THR A 69 7.86 1.30 1.10
N VAL A 70 8.18 0.15 0.52
CA VAL A 70 8.30 -1.13 1.24
C VAL A 70 9.68 -1.74 1.10
N SER A 71 10.08 -2.55 2.08
CA SER A 71 11.32 -3.32 2.03
C SER A 71 11.14 -4.56 1.16
N LEU A 72 12.02 -4.77 0.17
CA LEU A 72 11.99 -5.97 -0.69
C LEU A 72 12.70 -7.15 -0.02
N LEU A 73 11.95 -8.13 0.45
CA LEU A 73 12.53 -9.29 1.15
C LEU A 73 13.08 -10.35 0.18
N SER A 74 12.37 -10.63 -0.91
CA SER A 74 12.82 -11.58 -1.93
C SER A 74 12.03 -11.46 -3.23
N VAL A 75 12.65 -11.89 -4.34
CA VAL A 75 12.01 -12.06 -5.65
C VAL A 75 12.01 -13.55 -6.02
N ARG A 76 10.85 -14.11 -6.38
CA ARG A 76 10.72 -15.49 -6.87
C ARG A 76 9.83 -15.51 -8.12
N GLY A 77 10.46 -15.56 -9.29
CA GLY A 77 9.73 -15.43 -10.56
C GLY A 77 8.98 -14.10 -10.62
N ASN A 78 7.66 -14.15 -10.76
CA ASN A 78 6.78 -12.99 -10.79
C ASN A 78 6.20 -12.60 -9.41
N VAL A 79 6.70 -13.19 -8.32
CA VAL A 79 6.23 -12.92 -6.95
C VAL A 79 7.29 -12.13 -6.18
N LEU A 80 6.89 -10.98 -5.64
CA LEU A 80 7.68 -10.19 -4.71
C LEU A 80 7.18 -10.44 -3.28
N ARG A 81 8.10 -10.77 -2.38
CA ARG A 81 7.81 -10.72 -0.94
C ARG A 81 8.32 -9.40 -0.40
N VAL A 82 7.43 -8.62 0.18
CA VAL A 82 7.73 -7.28 0.71
C VAL A 82 7.28 -7.16 2.15
N CYS A 83 7.75 -6.12 2.83
CA CYS A 83 7.38 -5.81 4.20
C CYS A 83 7.12 -4.31 4.35
N GLY A 84 6.08 -3.96 5.11
CA GLY A 84 5.61 -2.58 5.29
C GLY A 84 4.45 -2.17 4.39
N MET A 85 3.75 -3.14 3.77
CA MET A 85 2.54 -2.92 2.99
C MET A 85 1.31 -2.85 3.91
N ASP A 86 0.39 -1.91 3.67
CA ASP A 86 -0.88 -1.79 4.40
C ASP A 86 -2.13 -1.94 3.50
N ALA A 87 -1.95 -2.34 2.23
CA ALA A 87 -3.05 -2.66 1.33
C ALA A 87 -3.77 -3.94 1.75
N ILE A 88 -5.09 -3.94 1.56
CA ILE A 88 -5.94 -5.13 1.76
C ILE A 88 -5.67 -6.19 0.69
N ASP A 89 -6.01 -7.44 1.00
CA ASP A 89 -5.88 -8.53 0.05
C ASP A 89 -6.68 -8.28 -1.23
N GLY A 90 -6.16 -8.75 -2.37
CA GLY A 90 -6.75 -8.51 -3.69
C GLY A 90 -6.59 -7.09 -4.25
N THR A 91 -5.95 -6.16 -3.52
CA THR A 91 -5.71 -4.80 -4.03
C THR A 91 -4.89 -4.82 -5.33
N PRO A 92 -5.40 -4.28 -6.45
CA PRO A 92 -4.65 -4.25 -7.71
C PRO A 92 -3.37 -3.42 -7.61
N VAL A 93 -2.26 -4.00 -8.07
CA VAL A 93 -0.99 -3.30 -8.27
C VAL A 93 -1.02 -2.65 -9.65
N LEU A 94 -0.69 -1.36 -9.70
CA LEU A 94 -0.59 -0.59 -10.94
C LEU A 94 0.83 -0.57 -11.46
N ASP A 95 1.82 -0.41 -10.57
CA ASP A 95 3.19 -0.16 -10.95
C ASP A 95 4.16 -0.40 -9.78
N ILE A 96 5.41 -0.73 -10.10
CA ILE A 96 6.48 -1.03 -9.14
C ILE A 96 7.76 -0.33 -9.63
N LYS A 97 8.39 0.44 -8.76
CA LYS A 97 9.62 1.18 -9.06
C LYS A 97 10.69 0.97 -7.99
N PRO A 98 12.00 1.02 -8.35
CA PRO A 98 13.04 1.13 -7.33
C PRO A 98 12.85 2.43 -6.55
N HIS A 99 13.07 2.39 -5.24
CA HIS A 99 13.15 3.60 -4.42
C HIS A 99 14.57 4.17 -4.51
N ASP A 100 14.68 5.45 -4.84
CA ASP A 100 15.95 6.18 -4.88
C ASP A 100 16.03 7.14 -3.69
N PRO A 101 16.96 6.96 -2.73
CA PRO A 101 17.10 7.85 -1.59
C PRO A 101 17.37 9.33 -1.92
N GLU A 102 17.93 9.65 -3.09
CA GLU A 102 18.19 11.03 -3.50
C GLU A 102 16.94 11.70 -4.10
N LEU A 103 16.06 10.92 -4.73
CA LEU A 103 14.84 11.43 -5.37
C LEU A 103 13.59 11.35 -4.47
N ASP A 104 13.51 10.32 -3.63
CA ASP A 104 12.33 9.96 -2.83
C ASP A 104 12.51 10.25 -1.32
N GLY A 105 13.66 10.77 -0.91
CA GLY A 105 14.10 10.97 0.48
C GLY A 105 13.61 12.22 1.19
#